data_AF-A0A3A4QJM5-F1
#
_entry.id   AF-A0A3A4QJM5-F1
#
_cell.length_a   1.000
_cell.length_b   1.000
_cell.length_c   1.000
_cell.angle_alpha   90.00
_cell.angle_beta   90.00
_cell.angle_gamma   90.00
#
_symmetry.space_group_name_H-M   'P 1'
#
loop_
_entity.id
_entity.type
_entity.pdbx_description
1 polymer ?
#
loop_
_entity_poly.entity_id
_entity_poly.type
_entity_poly.pdbx_seq_one_letter_code
_entity_poly.pdbx_strand_id
1 'polypeptide(L)'
;MNHLNWDWQSGKKTIADLGSWKEKFGDYRELCAGPDGETVAAIVAAGDSMFSVCENGALWDTPYDKIWHLRFSGGTRPSALVSADDMWTVAVGGQSWENWFEFVWNPIPTGNGGICAAARNEQSYMAVLNDMPWKNSFAALTQLTADKNGNHTAAVVQTINFNEGDILTFQKGCYSVSVNGVCWPDNYLNAWGPTFCPEGRRVAAEVRNTLYDYTIAVDGILWDQRFASVWKPVFHPVDGSVTAPVRVAGGWALARNGHICWDERFIQLWHHAYTPDGGRIAAIASPKFGKWTIAVDGKCWPIVFSDLVTDMVISPDGNRIACVGKSNNKWHIAVDGKIWETAYDMAWRPVFSPDSRHVAAKVEHNGRTAVAVNGDPAGNDLHFVETPVFGPDSDRIMIRGIDAGGKFCRNVLRLRDISK
;
A
#
# COMPACT_ATOMS: atom_id res chain seq x y z
N MET A 1 -9.27 -4.83 9.88
CA MET A 1 -9.03 -5.14 11.30
C MET A 1 -10.31 -4.93 12.07
N ASN A 2 -10.59 -5.75 13.08
CA ASN A 2 -11.73 -5.55 13.97
C ASN A 2 -11.32 -4.58 15.08
N HIS A 3 -11.82 -3.35 15.05
CA HIS A 3 -11.46 -2.27 15.98
C HIS A 3 -12.46 -2.12 17.14
N LEU A 4 -13.38 -3.08 17.33
CA LEU A 4 -14.40 -3.07 18.37
C LEU A 4 -13.83 -3.06 19.80
N ASN A 5 -12.66 -3.66 20.00
CA ASN A 5 -12.05 -3.83 21.33
C ASN A 5 -11.08 -2.69 21.71
N TRP A 6 -10.94 -1.68 20.86
CA TRP A 6 -10.07 -0.55 21.14
C TRP A 6 -10.71 0.41 22.13
N ASP A 7 -9.88 1.15 22.86
CA ASP A 7 -10.37 2.22 23.72
C ASP A 7 -10.78 3.43 22.85
N TRP A 8 -12.07 3.71 22.85
CA TRP A 8 -12.68 4.84 22.15
C TRP A 8 -13.16 5.94 23.12
N GLN A 9 -12.72 5.92 24.38
CA GLN A 9 -13.05 6.99 25.33
C GLN A 9 -12.56 8.34 24.79
N SER A 10 -13.49 9.30 24.73
CA SER A 10 -13.22 10.63 24.22
C SER A 10 -12.17 11.37 25.05
N GLY A 11 -11.37 12.20 24.38
CA GLY A 11 -10.35 13.03 25.00
C GLY A 11 -8.93 12.63 24.62
N LYS A 12 -7.98 13.39 25.18
CA LYS A 12 -6.55 13.23 24.94
C LYS A 12 -5.92 12.32 25.99
N LYS A 13 -5.14 11.35 25.52
CA LYS A 13 -4.31 10.45 26.33
C LYS A 13 -2.85 10.56 25.86
N THR A 14 -1.94 10.80 26.80
CA THR A 14 -0.50 10.74 26.53
C THR A 14 -0.04 9.29 26.54
N ILE A 15 0.67 8.88 25.50
CA ILE A 15 1.15 7.50 25.33
C ILE A 15 2.63 7.41 25.69
N ALA A 16 3.45 8.36 25.22
CA ALA A 16 4.87 8.42 25.54
C ALA A 16 5.39 9.85 25.60
N ASP A 17 6.39 10.06 26.45
CA ASP A 17 7.18 11.29 26.48
C ASP A 17 8.43 11.14 25.61
N LEU A 18 8.38 11.64 24.37
CA LEU A 18 9.48 11.51 23.42
C LEU A 18 10.68 12.40 23.79
N GLY A 19 10.48 13.41 24.65
CA GLY A 19 11.58 14.20 25.22
C GLY A 19 12.48 13.33 26.08
N SER A 20 11.88 12.50 26.95
CA SER A 20 12.62 11.54 27.78
C SER A 20 13.38 10.50 26.94
N TRP A 21 12.87 10.15 25.76
CA TRP A 21 13.57 9.24 24.84
C TRP A 21 14.80 9.90 24.24
N LYS A 22 14.75 11.18 23.86
CA LYS A 22 15.93 11.91 23.39
C LYS A 22 16.98 12.05 24.48
N GLU A 23 16.58 12.33 25.71
CA GLU A 23 17.51 12.39 26.84
C GLU A 23 18.18 11.04 27.10
N LYS A 24 17.42 9.94 27.02
CA LYS A 24 17.90 8.59 27.32
C LYS A 24 18.72 7.97 26.20
N PHE A 25 18.33 8.19 24.94
CA PHE A 25 18.88 7.49 23.77
C PHE A 25 19.60 8.43 22.78
N GLY A 26 19.62 9.74 23.03
CA GLY A 26 20.15 10.76 22.15
C GLY A 26 19.16 11.15 21.05
N ASP A 27 18.95 10.26 20.08
CA ASP A 27 18.03 10.46 18.95
C ASP A 27 17.21 9.20 18.67
N TYR A 28 16.10 9.37 17.95
CA TYR A 28 15.25 8.27 17.52
C TYR A 28 14.86 8.42 16.05
N ARG A 29 14.63 7.30 15.37
CA ARG A 29 14.33 7.25 13.93
C ARG A 29 13.07 6.45 13.68
N GLU A 30 12.42 6.72 12.55
CA GLU A 30 11.24 5.99 12.07
C GLU A 30 10.14 5.84 13.14
N LEU A 31 9.76 6.95 13.78
CA LEU A 31 8.63 6.97 14.70
C LEU A 31 7.36 6.50 13.98
N CYS A 32 6.66 5.55 14.59
CA CYS A 32 5.38 5.04 14.09
C CYS A 32 4.46 4.69 15.25
N ALA A 33 3.15 4.67 15.00
CA ALA A 33 2.17 4.37 16.03
C ALA A 33 1.22 3.23 15.67
N GLY A 34 0.86 2.47 16.72
CA GLY A 34 -0.17 1.48 16.68
C GLY A 34 -1.49 2.10 16.25
N PRO A 35 -2.27 1.41 15.40
CA PRO A 35 -3.50 1.97 14.89
C PRO A 35 -4.59 2.03 15.97
N ASP A 36 -4.41 1.37 17.12
CA ASP A 36 -5.25 1.49 18.33
C ASP A 36 -4.94 2.75 19.18
N GLY A 37 -3.85 3.44 18.85
CA GLY A 37 -3.35 4.58 19.61
C GLY A 37 -2.93 4.27 21.04
N GLU A 38 -2.58 3.02 21.33
CA GLU A 38 -2.05 2.60 22.62
C GLU A 38 -0.54 2.36 22.58
N THR A 39 0.05 2.27 21.38
CA THR A 39 1.48 2.05 21.19
C THR A 39 2.10 3.09 20.29
N VAL A 40 3.29 3.57 20.67
CA VAL A 40 4.22 4.29 19.79
C VAL A 40 5.57 3.61 19.86
N ALA A 41 6.22 3.47 18.70
CA ALA A 41 7.50 2.80 18.56
C ALA A 41 8.49 3.65 17.75
N ALA A 42 9.76 3.63 18.11
CA ALA A 42 10.84 4.21 17.33
C ALA A 42 12.13 3.39 17.44
N ILE A 43 12.98 3.51 16.43
CA ILE A 43 14.34 2.93 16.45
C ILE A 43 15.23 3.85 17.27
N VAL A 44 15.94 3.30 18.25
CA VAL A 44 16.82 4.03 19.17
C VAL A 44 18.18 3.34 19.29
N ALA A 45 19.20 4.08 19.76
CA ALA A 45 20.49 3.49 20.09
C ALA A 45 20.39 2.60 21.35
N ALA A 46 21.06 1.45 21.33
CA ALA A 46 21.07 0.47 22.42
C ALA A 46 22.45 0.28 23.08
N GLY A 47 23.43 1.14 22.76
CA GLY A 47 24.83 0.99 23.18
C GLY A 47 25.65 0.16 22.18
N ASP A 48 26.97 0.18 22.30
CA ASP A 48 27.91 -0.65 21.50
C ASP A 48 27.70 -0.61 19.98
N SER A 49 27.27 0.54 19.46
CA SER A 49 26.91 0.72 18.03
C SER A 49 25.73 -0.13 17.55
N MET A 50 24.94 -0.67 18.48
CA MET A 50 23.71 -1.42 18.24
C MET A 50 22.47 -0.53 18.34
N PHE A 51 21.37 -1.04 17.80
CA PHE A 51 20.06 -0.41 17.82
C PHE A 51 19.01 -1.35 18.42
N SER A 52 17.96 -0.77 18.99
CA SER A 52 16.77 -1.50 19.42
C SER A 52 15.52 -0.68 19.06
N VAL A 53 14.35 -1.27 19.21
CA VAL A 53 13.07 -0.55 19.11
C VAL A 53 12.61 -0.22 20.51
N CYS A 54 12.28 1.05 20.73
CA CYS A 54 11.62 1.50 21.94
C CYS A 54 10.10 1.54 21.70
N GLU A 55 9.34 0.68 22.38
CA GLU A 55 7.88 0.69 22.43
C GLU A 55 7.41 1.29 23.76
N ASN A 56 6.71 2.42 23.72
CA ASN A 56 6.18 3.10 24.92
C ASN A 56 7.23 3.33 26.05
N GLY A 57 8.51 3.45 25.71
CA GLY A 57 9.62 3.68 26.67
C GLY A 57 10.39 2.41 27.06
N ALA A 58 9.88 1.22 26.72
CA ALA A 58 10.56 -0.06 26.92
C ALA A 58 11.30 -0.49 25.64
N LEU A 59 12.48 -1.09 25.78
CA LEU A 59 13.23 -1.62 24.65
C LEU A 59 12.77 -3.04 24.33
N TRP A 60 12.87 -3.44 23.07
CA TRP A 60 12.94 -4.86 22.72
C TRP A 60 14.15 -5.50 23.39
N ASP A 61 13.97 -6.75 23.84
CA ASP A 61 14.99 -7.49 24.58
C ASP A 61 16.25 -7.75 23.74
N THR A 62 16.10 -7.93 22.43
CA THR A 62 17.19 -8.20 21.50
C THR A 62 17.65 -6.92 20.79
N PRO A 63 18.92 -6.50 20.95
CA PRO A 63 19.52 -5.45 20.13
C PRO A 63 19.99 -6.01 18.78
N TYR A 64 20.15 -5.13 17.79
CA TYR A 64 20.50 -5.47 16.41
C TYR A 64 21.54 -4.50 15.85
N ASP A 65 22.36 -4.96 14.90
CA ASP A 65 23.36 -4.13 14.21
C ASP A 65 22.69 -3.00 13.40
N LYS A 66 21.53 -3.33 12.78
CA LYS A 66 20.72 -2.41 11.98
C LYS A 66 19.25 -2.77 12.12
N ILE A 67 18.40 -1.74 12.07
CA ILE A 67 16.94 -1.88 12.03
C ILE A 67 16.42 -0.90 10.97
N TRP A 68 15.59 -1.37 10.04
CA TRP A 68 14.96 -0.55 8.99
C TRP A 68 13.48 -0.87 8.85
N HIS A 69 12.72 0.09 8.32
CA HIS A 69 11.31 -0.10 7.96
C HIS A 69 10.43 -0.51 9.17
N LEU A 70 10.56 0.22 10.28
CA LEU A 70 9.75 0.00 11.49
C LEU A 70 8.32 0.50 11.27
N ARG A 71 7.32 -0.39 11.19
CA ARG A 71 5.93 -0.01 10.90
C ARG A 71 4.93 -0.90 11.65
N PHE A 72 3.73 -0.35 11.89
CA PHE A 72 2.57 -1.13 12.27
C PHE A 72 1.85 -1.62 11.00
N SER A 73 2.00 -2.90 10.71
CA SER A 73 1.60 -3.51 9.43
C SER A 73 0.42 -4.45 9.64
N GLY A 74 -0.79 -3.91 9.80
CA GLY A 74 -2.00 -4.74 9.88
C GLY A 74 -2.40 -5.24 11.28
N GLY A 75 -1.67 -4.86 12.34
CA GLY A 75 -1.95 -5.23 13.73
C GLY A 75 -1.46 -4.21 14.75
N THR A 76 -1.47 -4.59 16.03
CA THR A 76 -1.05 -3.76 17.18
C THR A 76 0.40 -4.00 17.60
N ARG A 77 1.13 -4.86 16.88
CA ARG A 77 2.56 -5.08 17.09
C ARG A 77 3.34 -4.49 15.91
N PRO A 78 4.42 -3.72 16.17
CA PRO A 78 5.26 -3.21 15.11
C PRO A 78 6.13 -4.32 14.53
N SER A 79 6.54 -4.14 13.28
CA SER A 79 7.47 -5.02 12.58
C SER A 79 8.61 -4.23 11.95
N ALA A 80 9.79 -4.83 11.87
CA ALA A 80 10.96 -4.23 11.23
C ALA A 80 11.83 -5.27 10.51
N LEU A 81 12.63 -4.82 9.56
CA LEU A 81 13.78 -5.55 9.06
C LEU A 81 14.92 -5.34 10.05
N VAL A 82 15.49 -6.43 10.56
CA VAL A 82 16.56 -6.39 11.57
C VAL A 82 17.78 -7.16 11.07
N SER A 83 18.97 -6.74 11.49
CA SER A 83 20.23 -7.36 11.09
C SER A 83 21.11 -7.69 12.29
N ALA A 84 21.78 -8.83 12.23
CA ALA A 84 22.77 -9.31 13.20
C ALA A 84 23.78 -10.19 12.45
N ASP A 85 25.07 -10.03 12.73
CA ASP A 85 26.16 -10.82 12.14
C ASP A 85 26.11 -10.84 10.60
N ASP A 86 25.90 -9.65 10.00
CA ASP A 86 25.76 -9.42 8.56
C ASP A 86 24.59 -10.15 7.86
N MET A 87 23.69 -10.78 8.64
CA MET A 87 22.47 -11.41 8.15
C MET A 87 21.25 -10.55 8.48
N TRP A 88 20.13 -10.81 7.80
CA TRP A 88 18.88 -10.07 7.92
C TRP A 88 17.69 -11.00 8.16
N THR A 89 16.73 -10.50 8.92
CA THR A 89 15.43 -11.15 9.10
C THR A 89 14.32 -10.13 9.39
N VAL A 90 13.09 -10.61 9.57
CA VAL A 90 11.96 -9.80 10.04
C VAL A 90 11.76 -10.04 11.53
N ALA A 91 11.60 -8.97 12.30
CA ALA A 91 11.13 -9.03 13.68
C ALA A 91 9.71 -8.46 13.81
N VAL A 92 8.87 -9.11 14.61
CA VAL A 92 7.49 -8.67 14.91
C VAL A 92 7.30 -8.60 16.43
N GLY A 93 7.06 -7.40 16.96
CA GLY A 93 6.91 -7.17 18.40
C GLY A 93 8.10 -7.67 19.21
N GLY A 94 9.32 -7.46 18.70
CA GLY A 94 10.57 -7.87 19.35
C GLY A 94 10.98 -9.32 19.14
N GLN A 95 10.18 -10.11 18.42
CA GLN A 95 10.52 -11.50 18.11
C GLN A 95 10.98 -11.61 16.65
N SER A 96 12.26 -11.95 16.46
CA SER A 96 12.81 -12.31 15.16
C SER A 96 12.18 -13.62 14.67
N TRP A 97 12.00 -13.71 13.35
CA TRP A 97 11.92 -14.98 12.65
C TRP A 97 13.15 -15.87 12.93
N GLU A 98 12.96 -17.18 12.86
CA GLU A 98 14.02 -18.18 13.04
C GLU A 98 14.96 -18.21 11.83
N ASN A 99 14.45 -17.98 10.62
CA ASN A 99 15.28 -17.96 9.42
C ASN A 99 15.97 -16.59 9.24
N TRP A 100 17.26 -16.64 8.92
CA TRP A 100 18.09 -15.48 8.60
C TRP A 100 18.66 -15.63 7.19
N PHE A 101 18.78 -14.51 6.48
CA PHE A 101 19.14 -14.46 5.07
C PHE A 101 20.23 -13.40 4.84
N GLU A 102 21.02 -13.52 3.76
CA GLU A 102 22.00 -12.49 3.39
C GLU A 102 21.33 -11.11 3.24
N PHE A 103 20.12 -11.07 2.69
CA PHE A 103 19.29 -9.87 2.60
C PHE A 103 17.81 -10.20 2.71
N VAL A 104 17.05 -9.29 3.33
CA VAL A 104 15.58 -9.29 3.34
C VAL A 104 15.09 -7.89 3.02
N TRP A 105 14.08 -7.75 2.15
CA TRP A 105 13.53 -6.46 1.75
C TRP A 105 12.05 -6.54 1.38
N ASN A 106 11.45 -5.36 1.20
CA ASN A 106 10.06 -5.19 0.77
C ASN A 106 9.06 -6.00 1.63
N PRO A 107 8.99 -5.77 2.96
CA PRO A 107 8.00 -6.40 3.80
C PRO A 107 6.59 -5.94 3.41
N ILE A 108 5.70 -6.91 3.20
CA ILE A 108 4.31 -6.73 2.80
C ILE A 108 3.43 -7.29 3.92
N PRO A 109 2.63 -6.45 4.61
CA PRO A 109 1.62 -6.96 5.54
C PRO A 109 0.59 -7.82 4.82
N THR A 110 0.17 -8.89 5.49
CA THR A 110 -0.96 -9.71 5.06
C THR A 110 -2.21 -9.40 5.88
N GLY A 111 -3.40 -9.69 5.36
CA GLY A 111 -4.66 -9.33 6.04
C GLY A 111 -4.93 -10.10 7.33
N ASN A 112 -4.21 -11.20 7.58
CA ASN A 112 -4.23 -11.98 8.83
C ASN A 112 -3.22 -11.49 9.89
N GLY A 113 -2.53 -10.35 9.64
CA GLY A 113 -1.53 -9.80 10.57
C GLY A 113 -0.14 -10.43 10.46
N GLY A 114 0.07 -11.27 9.46
CA GLY A 114 1.37 -11.79 9.07
C GLY A 114 2.17 -10.84 8.18
N ILE A 115 3.37 -11.28 7.78
CA ILE A 115 4.29 -10.53 6.93
C ILE A 115 4.86 -11.47 5.88
N CYS A 116 4.87 -11.00 4.64
CA CYS A 116 5.68 -11.57 3.58
C CYS A 116 6.85 -10.64 3.28
N ALA A 117 8.02 -11.19 2.94
CA ALA A 117 9.16 -10.41 2.48
C ALA A 117 9.88 -11.13 1.32
N ALA A 118 10.64 -10.38 0.54
CA ALA A 118 11.60 -10.95 -0.40
C ALA A 118 12.91 -11.18 0.35
N ALA A 119 13.57 -12.30 0.07
CA ALA A 119 14.85 -12.64 0.67
C ALA A 119 15.84 -13.13 -0.40
N ARG A 120 17.13 -12.96 -0.09
CA ARG A 120 18.25 -13.49 -0.86
C ARG A 120 19.12 -14.32 0.06
N ASN A 121 19.47 -15.53 -0.38
CA ASN A 121 20.39 -16.41 0.31
C ASN A 121 21.15 -17.27 -0.69
N GLU A 122 22.46 -17.47 -0.48
CA GLU A 122 23.33 -18.25 -1.36
C GLU A 122 23.19 -17.83 -2.85
N GLN A 123 23.16 -16.52 -3.11
CA GLN A 123 22.96 -15.94 -4.46
C GLN A 123 21.62 -16.25 -5.14
N SER A 124 20.65 -16.82 -4.42
CA SER A 124 19.32 -17.12 -4.92
C SER A 124 18.25 -16.27 -4.23
N TYR A 125 17.11 -16.07 -4.87
CA TYR A 125 16.03 -15.18 -4.45
C TYR A 125 14.74 -15.96 -4.19
N MET A 126 14.03 -15.64 -3.12
CA MET A 126 12.79 -16.31 -2.72
C MET A 126 11.85 -15.35 -1.98
N ALA A 127 10.57 -15.69 -1.93
CA ALA A 127 9.66 -15.06 -0.98
C ALA A 127 9.66 -15.86 0.33
N VAL A 128 9.44 -15.15 1.43
CA VAL A 128 9.27 -15.70 2.78
C VAL A 128 7.93 -15.21 3.29
N LEU A 129 7.06 -16.10 3.72
CA LEU A 129 5.75 -15.76 4.28
C LEU A 129 5.69 -16.28 5.72
N ASN A 130 5.63 -15.37 6.69
CA ASN A 130 5.60 -15.71 8.12
C ASN A 130 6.70 -16.71 8.50
N ASP A 131 7.96 -16.36 8.20
CA ASP A 131 9.14 -17.20 8.45
C ASP A 131 9.19 -18.50 7.62
N MET A 132 8.27 -18.71 6.68
CA MET A 132 8.29 -19.87 5.79
C MET A 132 8.83 -19.47 4.42
N PRO A 133 10.13 -19.72 4.13
CA PRO A 133 10.69 -19.48 2.80
C PRO A 133 10.07 -20.43 1.77
N TRP A 134 9.96 -19.98 0.52
CA TRP A 134 9.62 -20.86 -0.59
C TRP A 134 10.63 -22.02 -0.70
N LYS A 135 10.12 -23.20 -1.06
CA LYS A 135 10.97 -24.40 -1.30
C LYS A 135 11.90 -24.23 -2.49
N ASN A 136 11.47 -23.47 -3.50
CA ASN A 136 12.25 -23.16 -4.68
C ASN A 136 12.73 -21.70 -4.61
N SER A 137 13.98 -21.48 -5.03
CA SER A 137 14.57 -20.16 -5.22
C SER A 137 14.94 -19.93 -6.69
N PHE A 138 15.20 -18.67 -7.03
CA PHE A 138 15.36 -18.22 -8.41
C PHE A 138 16.56 -17.29 -8.56
N ALA A 139 17.05 -17.11 -9.78
CA ALA A 139 18.16 -16.17 -10.05
C ALA A 139 17.77 -14.70 -9.84
N ALA A 140 16.48 -14.40 -9.90
CA ALA A 140 15.92 -13.10 -9.57
C ALA A 140 14.45 -13.25 -9.13
N LEU A 141 14.02 -12.34 -8.25
CA LEU A 141 12.63 -12.21 -7.81
C LEU A 141 12.26 -10.74 -7.74
N THR A 142 11.17 -10.36 -8.41
CA THR A 142 10.64 -8.99 -8.42
C THR A 142 9.12 -9.00 -8.29
N GLN A 143 8.51 -7.84 -8.03
CA GLN A 143 7.06 -7.68 -8.00
C GLN A 143 6.34 -8.64 -7.03
N LEU A 144 6.95 -8.90 -5.86
CA LEU A 144 6.37 -9.72 -4.82
C LEU A 144 5.01 -9.16 -4.38
N THR A 145 4.02 -10.03 -4.26
CA THR A 145 2.70 -9.74 -3.71
C THR A 145 2.25 -10.88 -2.80
N ALA A 146 1.39 -10.58 -1.84
CA ALA A 146 0.66 -11.56 -1.05
C ALA A 146 -0.84 -11.45 -1.33
N ASP A 147 -1.58 -12.53 -1.11
CA ASP A 147 -3.04 -12.50 -1.14
C ASP A 147 -3.61 -11.81 0.11
N LYS A 148 -4.89 -11.42 0.05
CA LYS A 148 -5.54 -10.72 1.15
C LYS A 148 -5.58 -11.55 2.44
N ASN A 149 -5.69 -12.88 2.33
CA ASN A 149 -5.78 -13.75 3.51
C ASN A 149 -4.41 -14.08 4.12
N GLY A 150 -3.31 -13.80 3.42
CA GLY A 150 -1.96 -14.05 3.92
C GLY A 150 -1.55 -15.51 3.91
N ASN A 151 -2.08 -16.27 2.96
CA ASN A 151 -1.82 -17.69 2.78
C ASN A 151 -0.98 -17.97 1.53
N HIS A 152 -0.97 -17.05 0.57
CA HIS A 152 -0.34 -17.23 -0.71
C HIS A 152 0.47 -16.01 -1.12
N THR A 153 1.59 -16.26 -1.80
CA THR A 153 2.45 -15.23 -2.34
C THR A 153 2.73 -15.52 -3.81
N ALA A 154 2.92 -14.46 -4.58
CA ALA A 154 3.29 -14.53 -5.97
C ALA A 154 4.37 -13.51 -6.29
N ALA A 155 5.24 -13.83 -7.23
CA ALA A 155 6.28 -12.92 -7.69
C ALA A 155 6.65 -13.20 -9.14
N VAL A 156 7.25 -12.23 -9.80
CA VAL A 156 7.89 -12.42 -11.11
C VAL A 156 9.30 -12.96 -10.86
N VAL A 157 9.62 -14.09 -11.46
CA VAL A 157 10.90 -14.79 -11.27
C VAL A 157 11.61 -15.01 -12.58
N GLN A 158 12.94 -15.04 -12.54
CA GLN A 158 13.76 -15.45 -13.68
C GLN A 158 13.90 -16.97 -13.69
N THR A 159 13.39 -17.60 -14.74
CA THR A 159 13.35 -19.06 -14.92
C THR A 159 14.45 -19.58 -15.84
N ILE A 160 15.01 -18.71 -16.67
CA ILE A 160 16.14 -19.01 -17.56
C ILE A 160 17.29 -18.06 -17.21
N ASN A 161 18.47 -18.62 -16.97
CA ASN A 161 19.68 -17.85 -16.74
C ASN A 161 20.25 -17.34 -18.07
N PHE A 162 20.69 -16.08 -18.06
CA PHE A 162 21.34 -15.44 -19.21
C PHE A 162 22.32 -14.38 -18.70
N ASN A 163 23.35 -14.07 -19.49
CA ASN A 163 24.37 -13.08 -19.15
C ASN A 163 23.91 -11.67 -19.51
N GLU A 164 24.51 -10.66 -18.87
CA GLU A 164 24.31 -9.26 -19.25
C GLU A 164 24.62 -9.05 -20.74
N GLY A 165 23.69 -8.41 -21.46
CA GLY A 165 23.83 -8.16 -22.89
C GLY A 165 23.45 -9.33 -23.81
N ASP A 166 23.07 -10.51 -23.29
CA ASP A 166 22.53 -11.61 -24.09
C ASP A 166 21.08 -11.33 -24.52
N ILE A 167 20.95 -10.44 -25.49
CA ILE A 167 19.66 -10.03 -26.05
C ILE A 167 18.92 -11.17 -26.76
N LEU A 168 19.64 -12.18 -27.26
CA LEU A 168 19.05 -13.28 -28.03
C LEU A 168 18.37 -14.28 -27.10
N THR A 169 18.97 -14.59 -25.95
CA THR A 169 18.32 -15.42 -24.93
C THR A 169 17.17 -14.67 -24.28
N PHE A 170 17.36 -13.40 -23.92
CA PHE A 170 16.30 -12.55 -23.36
C PHE A 170 15.04 -12.51 -24.26
N GLN A 171 15.23 -12.37 -25.57
CA GLN A 171 14.12 -12.33 -26.53
C GLN A 171 13.34 -13.65 -26.66
N LYS A 172 13.88 -14.77 -26.19
CA LYS A 172 13.16 -16.06 -26.13
C LYS A 172 12.21 -16.17 -24.93
N GLY A 173 12.24 -15.20 -24.02
CA GLY A 173 11.48 -15.22 -22.78
C GLY A 173 12.23 -15.91 -21.65
N CYS A 174 12.48 -15.19 -20.56
CA CYS A 174 13.28 -15.68 -19.42
C CYS A 174 12.59 -15.52 -18.07
N TYR A 175 11.36 -14.99 -18.05
CA TYR A 175 10.64 -14.68 -16.84
C TYR A 175 9.30 -15.40 -16.79
N SER A 176 8.86 -15.77 -15.60
CA SER A 176 7.51 -16.28 -15.37
C SER A 176 6.96 -15.72 -14.06
N VAL A 177 5.71 -16.05 -13.75
CA VAL A 177 5.12 -15.79 -12.43
C VAL A 177 5.20 -17.07 -11.61
N SER A 178 5.76 -16.96 -10.41
CA SER A 178 5.80 -18.04 -9.43
C SER A 178 4.76 -17.78 -8.35
N VAL A 179 3.93 -18.78 -8.06
CA VAL A 179 2.94 -18.76 -6.99
C VAL A 179 3.36 -19.79 -5.95
N ASN A 180 3.64 -19.34 -4.72
CA ASN A 180 4.16 -20.18 -3.63
C ASN A 180 5.41 -20.98 -4.01
N GLY A 181 6.29 -20.40 -4.84
CA GLY A 181 7.51 -21.05 -5.33
C GLY A 181 7.31 -21.98 -6.54
N VAL A 182 6.10 -22.09 -7.09
CA VAL A 182 5.81 -22.88 -8.29
C VAL A 182 5.52 -21.96 -9.48
N CYS A 183 6.35 -22.03 -10.52
CA CYS A 183 6.19 -21.24 -11.73
C CYS A 183 4.97 -21.68 -12.55
N TRP A 184 4.36 -20.72 -13.24
CA TRP A 184 3.55 -21.01 -14.42
C TRP A 184 4.39 -21.75 -15.48
N PRO A 185 3.75 -22.56 -16.34
CA PRO A 185 4.46 -23.42 -17.29
C PRO A 185 5.19 -22.63 -18.40
N ASP A 186 4.68 -21.44 -18.73
CA ASP A 186 5.22 -20.63 -19.82
C ASP A 186 6.20 -19.57 -19.32
N ASN A 187 7.13 -19.21 -20.21
CA ASN A 187 8.03 -18.08 -20.05
C ASN A 187 7.59 -16.92 -20.94
N TYR A 188 7.84 -15.72 -20.43
CA TYR A 188 7.55 -14.44 -21.06
C TYR A 188 8.85 -13.63 -21.15
N LEU A 189 8.90 -12.70 -22.10
CA LEU A 189 9.98 -11.73 -22.21
C LEU A 189 10.04 -10.86 -20.96
N ASN A 190 8.88 -10.49 -20.41
CA ASN A 190 8.74 -9.93 -19.07
C ASN A 190 7.34 -10.24 -18.51
N ALA A 191 7.21 -10.15 -17.19
CA ALA A 191 5.95 -10.09 -16.48
C ALA A 191 5.97 -9.00 -15.41
N TRP A 192 4.81 -8.46 -15.05
CA TRP A 192 4.66 -7.44 -14.00
C TRP A 192 3.33 -7.58 -13.26
N GLY A 193 3.28 -6.94 -12.08
CA GLY A 193 2.04 -6.71 -11.35
C GLY A 193 1.17 -7.94 -11.08
N PRO A 194 1.72 -9.09 -10.60
CA PRO A 194 0.88 -10.21 -10.20
C PRO A 194 -0.16 -9.73 -9.19
N THR A 195 -1.39 -10.20 -9.35
CA THR A 195 -2.52 -9.86 -8.49
C THR A 195 -3.30 -11.12 -8.17
N PHE A 196 -3.71 -11.28 -6.92
CA PHE A 196 -4.57 -12.39 -6.52
C PHE A 196 -6.04 -12.02 -6.71
N CYS A 197 -6.87 -13.02 -7.06
CA CYS A 197 -8.32 -12.89 -6.88
C CYS A 197 -8.66 -12.76 -5.37
N PRO A 198 -9.86 -12.29 -5.00
CA PRO A 198 -10.22 -12.03 -3.60
C PRO A 198 -10.03 -13.24 -2.68
N GLU A 199 -10.27 -14.45 -3.19
CA GLU A 199 -10.15 -15.70 -2.44
C GLU A 199 -8.71 -16.24 -2.38
N GLY A 200 -7.76 -15.60 -3.07
CA GLY A 200 -6.34 -16.00 -3.10
C GLY A 200 -6.01 -17.22 -3.97
N ARG A 201 -6.98 -17.74 -4.73
CA ARG A 201 -6.85 -19.01 -5.47
C ARG A 201 -6.37 -18.89 -6.91
N ARG A 202 -6.39 -17.68 -7.49
CA ARG A 202 -5.98 -17.40 -8.87
C ARG A 202 -5.09 -16.17 -8.90
N VAL A 203 -4.17 -16.13 -9.87
CA VAL A 203 -3.27 -15.01 -10.09
C VAL A 203 -3.38 -14.51 -11.53
N ALA A 204 -3.49 -13.19 -11.69
CA ALA A 204 -3.37 -12.52 -12.99
C ALA A 204 -2.12 -11.65 -13.01
N ALA A 205 -1.49 -11.49 -14.17
CA ALA A 205 -0.30 -10.65 -14.32
C ALA A 205 -0.26 -10.00 -15.70
N GLU A 206 0.42 -8.86 -15.78
CA GLU A 206 0.83 -8.25 -17.04
C GLU A 206 1.95 -9.11 -17.63
N VAL A 207 1.86 -9.45 -18.91
CA VAL A 207 2.93 -10.20 -19.59
C VAL A 207 3.26 -9.57 -20.93
N ARG A 208 4.52 -9.69 -21.30
CA ARG A 208 5.06 -9.29 -22.60
C ARG A 208 5.69 -10.51 -23.24
N ASN A 209 5.18 -10.92 -24.41
CA ASN A 209 5.62 -12.12 -25.11
C ASN A 209 6.66 -11.81 -26.19
N THR A 210 6.57 -10.64 -26.82
CA THR A 210 7.53 -10.16 -27.81
C THR A 210 7.96 -8.74 -27.44
N LEU A 211 8.83 -8.13 -28.25
CA LEU A 211 9.19 -6.73 -28.04
C LEU A 211 8.01 -5.76 -28.17
N TYR A 212 6.86 -6.17 -28.70
CA TYR A 212 5.74 -5.27 -28.97
C TYR A 212 4.38 -5.80 -28.49
N ASP A 213 4.30 -7.09 -28.13
CA ASP A 213 3.05 -7.74 -27.77
C ASP A 213 2.91 -7.90 -26.26
N TYR A 214 1.97 -7.14 -25.70
CA TYR A 214 1.56 -7.20 -24.31
C TYR A 214 0.17 -7.82 -24.18
N THR A 215 -0.06 -8.52 -23.07
CA THR A 215 -1.39 -9.04 -22.72
C THR A 215 -1.47 -9.31 -21.21
N ILE A 216 -2.61 -9.80 -20.75
CA ILE A 216 -2.79 -10.31 -19.40
C ILE A 216 -2.76 -11.83 -19.44
N ALA A 217 -2.03 -12.43 -18.51
CA ALA A 217 -2.07 -13.86 -18.22
C ALA A 217 -2.87 -14.09 -16.94
N VAL A 218 -3.71 -15.12 -16.92
CA VAL A 218 -4.42 -15.58 -15.72
C VAL A 218 -4.10 -17.05 -15.49
N ASP A 219 -3.40 -17.36 -14.40
CA ASP A 219 -2.87 -18.68 -14.09
C ASP A 219 -2.03 -19.27 -15.25
N GLY A 220 -1.22 -18.43 -15.89
CA GLY A 220 -0.41 -18.77 -17.06
C GLY A 220 -1.14 -18.70 -18.40
N ILE A 221 -2.48 -18.63 -18.40
CA ILE A 221 -3.29 -18.61 -19.61
C ILE A 221 -3.46 -17.17 -20.10
N LEU A 222 -2.96 -16.88 -21.30
CA LEU A 222 -3.05 -15.56 -21.92
C LEU A 222 -4.50 -15.24 -22.32
N TRP A 223 -4.88 -13.96 -22.24
CA TRP A 223 -5.99 -13.47 -23.06
C TRP A 223 -5.70 -13.75 -24.55
N ASP A 224 -6.75 -13.84 -25.36
CA ASP A 224 -6.64 -14.04 -26.80
C ASP A 224 -6.14 -12.78 -27.54
N GLN A 225 -6.45 -11.59 -26.99
CA GLN A 225 -6.03 -10.31 -27.56
C GLN A 225 -4.59 -9.91 -27.17
N ARG A 226 -3.98 -9.09 -28.03
CA ARG A 226 -2.66 -8.46 -27.81
C ARG A 226 -2.78 -6.94 -27.92
N PHE A 227 -1.96 -6.24 -27.15
CA PHE A 227 -1.98 -4.78 -27.04
C PHE A 227 -0.57 -4.23 -27.13
N ALA A 228 -0.45 -2.95 -27.51
CA ALA A 228 0.84 -2.26 -27.55
C ALA A 228 1.44 -2.04 -26.14
N SER A 229 0.58 -2.05 -25.12
CA SER A 229 0.93 -1.99 -23.70
C SER A 229 -0.30 -2.33 -22.86
N VAL A 230 -0.09 -2.79 -21.63
CA VAL A 230 -1.13 -3.04 -20.63
C VAL A 230 -0.67 -2.50 -19.29
N TRP A 231 -1.61 -2.25 -18.38
CA TRP A 231 -1.33 -1.95 -16.97
C TRP A 231 -1.87 -3.06 -16.06
N LYS A 232 -1.48 -3.00 -14.78
CA LYS A 232 -1.82 -3.96 -13.73
C LYS A 232 -3.28 -4.45 -13.80
N PRO A 233 -3.51 -5.77 -13.86
CA PRO A 233 -4.84 -6.34 -13.86
C PRO A 233 -5.51 -6.24 -12.49
N VAL A 234 -6.84 -6.35 -12.46
CA VAL A 234 -7.66 -6.47 -11.25
C VAL A 234 -8.75 -7.52 -11.49
N PHE A 235 -8.96 -8.41 -10.53
CA PHE A 235 -10.09 -9.33 -10.56
C PHE A 235 -11.39 -8.62 -10.16
N HIS A 236 -12.46 -8.90 -10.89
CA HIS A 236 -13.82 -8.62 -10.43
C HIS A 236 -14.08 -9.40 -9.14
N PRO A 237 -14.58 -8.75 -8.07
CA PRO A 237 -14.65 -9.35 -6.75
C PRO A 237 -15.72 -10.45 -6.57
N VAL A 238 -16.44 -10.82 -7.64
CA VAL A 238 -17.62 -11.71 -7.57
C VAL A 238 -17.55 -12.78 -8.64
N ASP A 239 -17.43 -12.39 -9.92
CA ASP A 239 -17.43 -13.36 -11.02
C ASP A 239 -16.05 -13.84 -11.47
N GLY A 240 -14.97 -13.25 -10.94
CA GLY A 240 -13.60 -13.68 -11.22
C GLY A 240 -13.09 -13.37 -12.63
N SER A 241 -13.82 -12.58 -13.41
CA SER A 241 -13.26 -11.97 -14.62
C SER A 241 -12.15 -10.98 -14.27
N VAL A 242 -11.30 -10.66 -15.24
CA VAL A 242 -10.14 -9.78 -15.04
C VAL A 242 -10.27 -8.55 -15.92
N THR A 243 -10.02 -7.38 -15.34
CA THR A 243 -9.89 -6.12 -16.08
C THR A 243 -8.47 -5.60 -16.06
N ALA A 244 -8.10 -4.87 -17.10
CA ALA A 244 -6.84 -4.16 -17.19
C ALA A 244 -6.97 -2.95 -18.11
N PRO A 245 -6.30 -1.82 -17.82
CA PRO A 245 -6.11 -0.78 -18.82
C PRO A 245 -5.19 -1.29 -19.93
N VAL A 246 -5.55 -1.02 -21.18
CA VAL A 246 -4.84 -1.50 -22.37
C VAL A 246 -4.64 -0.36 -23.37
N ARG A 247 -3.49 -0.34 -24.05
CA ARG A 247 -3.16 0.64 -25.08
C ARG A 247 -3.68 0.16 -26.43
N VAL A 248 -4.62 0.91 -26.99
CA VAL A 248 -5.23 0.67 -28.30
C VAL A 248 -5.13 1.91 -29.19
N ALA A 249 -5.60 1.80 -30.44
CA ALA A 249 -5.72 2.96 -31.32
C ALA A 249 -6.57 4.05 -30.64
N GLY A 250 -6.07 5.29 -30.67
CA GLY A 250 -6.75 6.45 -30.09
C GLY A 250 -6.53 6.70 -28.58
N GLY A 251 -6.07 5.75 -27.79
CA GLY A 251 -5.96 5.97 -26.34
C GLY A 251 -5.63 4.74 -25.50
N TRP A 252 -5.62 4.93 -24.19
CA TRP A 252 -5.82 3.86 -23.23
C TRP A 252 -7.32 3.60 -23.08
N ALA A 253 -7.70 2.34 -22.99
CA ALA A 253 -9.06 1.88 -22.75
C ALA A 253 -9.06 0.89 -21.59
N LEU A 254 -10.22 0.66 -20.97
CA LEU A 254 -10.37 -0.47 -20.05
C LEU A 254 -10.83 -1.70 -20.84
N ALA A 255 -10.15 -2.82 -20.64
CA ALA A 255 -10.54 -4.13 -21.17
C ALA A 255 -10.96 -5.06 -20.04
N ARG A 256 -11.88 -5.98 -20.34
CA ARG A 256 -12.31 -7.10 -19.51
C ARG A 256 -12.11 -8.39 -20.29
N ASN A 257 -11.31 -9.32 -19.76
CA ASN A 257 -10.97 -10.58 -20.41
C ASN A 257 -10.55 -10.40 -21.88
N GLY A 258 -9.71 -9.40 -22.17
CA GLY A 258 -9.23 -9.12 -23.53
C GLY A 258 -10.12 -8.19 -24.37
N HIS A 259 -11.36 -7.94 -23.98
CA HIS A 259 -12.29 -7.12 -24.78
C HIS A 259 -12.51 -5.75 -24.15
N ILE A 260 -12.48 -4.70 -24.97
CA ILE A 260 -12.75 -3.33 -24.50
C ILE A 260 -14.15 -3.25 -23.89
N CYS A 261 -14.25 -2.74 -22.66
CA CYS A 261 -15.50 -2.64 -21.91
C CYS A 261 -15.95 -1.20 -21.63
N TRP A 262 -15.08 -0.21 -21.85
CA TRP A 262 -15.44 1.21 -21.83
C TRP A 262 -15.36 1.81 -23.24
N ASP A 263 -16.39 2.53 -23.65
CA ASP A 263 -16.43 3.20 -24.96
C ASP A 263 -15.39 4.32 -25.05
N GLU A 264 -15.12 4.99 -23.93
CA GLU A 264 -14.20 6.12 -23.85
C GLU A 264 -12.73 5.71 -24.03
N ARG A 265 -11.92 6.68 -24.46
CA ARG A 265 -10.47 6.56 -24.61
C ARG A 265 -9.78 7.70 -23.88
N PHE A 266 -8.68 7.39 -23.23
CA PHE A 266 -7.93 8.34 -22.41
C PHE A 266 -6.49 8.50 -22.88
N ILE A 267 -5.88 9.64 -22.57
CA ILE A 267 -4.43 9.83 -22.74
C ILE A 267 -3.64 8.94 -21.78
N GLN A 268 -4.17 8.72 -20.57
CA GLN A 268 -3.67 7.77 -19.57
C GLN A 268 -4.86 7.19 -18.80
N LEU A 269 -4.74 5.92 -18.40
CA LEU A 269 -5.71 5.22 -17.56
C LEU A 269 -4.99 4.20 -16.70
N TRP A 270 -5.07 4.32 -15.38
CA TRP A 270 -4.37 3.43 -14.45
C TRP A 270 -5.08 3.34 -13.09
N HIS A 271 -4.56 2.49 -12.19
CA HIS A 271 -5.06 2.33 -10.82
C HIS A 271 -6.58 2.12 -10.72
N HIS A 272 -7.15 1.32 -11.62
CA HIS A 272 -8.56 0.98 -11.57
C HIS A 272 -8.89 0.04 -10.40
N ALA A 273 -10.11 0.14 -9.88
CA ALA A 273 -10.60 -0.67 -8.78
C ALA A 273 -12.12 -0.87 -8.87
N TYR A 274 -12.59 -2.03 -8.40
CA TYR A 274 -14.00 -2.34 -8.27
C TYR A 274 -14.58 -1.84 -6.95
N THR A 275 -15.86 -1.49 -6.95
CA THR A 275 -16.66 -1.45 -5.71
C THR A 275 -16.70 -2.83 -5.06
N PRO A 276 -16.91 -2.94 -3.73
CA PRO A 276 -16.86 -4.24 -3.03
C PRO A 276 -17.84 -5.29 -3.58
N ASP A 277 -19.00 -4.85 -4.08
CA ASP A 277 -20.01 -5.68 -4.73
C ASP A 277 -19.69 -6.00 -6.21
N GLY A 278 -18.66 -5.38 -6.78
CA GLY A 278 -18.27 -5.49 -8.19
C GLY A 278 -19.17 -4.74 -9.16
N GLY A 279 -20.18 -4.00 -8.68
CA GLY A 279 -21.18 -3.34 -9.53
C GLY A 279 -20.66 -2.15 -10.33
N ARG A 280 -19.56 -1.50 -9.87
CA ARG A 280 -18.94 -0.35 -10.54
C ARG A 280 -17.43 -0.45 -10.54
N ILE A 281 -16.80 0.23 -11.50
CA ILE A 281 -15.35 0.35 -11.63
C ILE A 281 -14.97 1.83 -11.67
N ALA A 282 -14.02 2.22 -10.84
CA ALA A 282 -13.40 3.53 -10.87
C ALA A 282 -11.94 3.43 -11.32
N ALA A 283 -11.40 4.47 -11.96
CA ALA A 283 -10.00 4.55 -12.36
C ALA A 283 -9.49 5.99 -12.37
N ILE A 284 -8.19 6.16 -12.16
CA ILE A 284 -7.54 7.46 -12.39
C ILE A 284 -7.30 7.59 -13.88
N ALA A 285 -7.79 8.68 -14.46
CA ALA A 285 -7.81 8.90 -15.89
C ALA A 285 -7.26 10.28 -16.26
N SER A 286 -6.64 10.36 -17.44
CA SER A 286 -6.28 11.61 -18.09
C SER A 286 -7.09 11.76 -19.38
N PRO A 287 -8.22 12.49 -19.38
CA PRO A 287 -9.04 12.67 -20.58
C PRO A 287 -8.37 13.60 -21.61
N LYS A 288 -7.46 14.48 -21.17
CA LYS A 288 -6.67 15.37 -22.00
C LYS A 288 -5.26 15.46 -21.45
N PHE A 289 -4.27 15.70 -22.32
CA PHE A 289 -2.88 15.79 -21.92
C PHE A 289 -2.68 16.76 -20.75
N GLY A 290 -2.04 16.29 -19.67
CA GLY A 290 -1.79 17.09 -18.47
C GLY A 290 -3.05 17.46 -17.67
N LYS A 291 -4.19 16.79 -17.89
CA LYS A 291 -5.41 16.95 -17.09
C LYS A 291 -5.82 15.61 -16.53
N TRP A 292 -6.06 15.55 -15.23
CA TRP A 292 -6.31 14.32 -14.48
C TRP A 292 -7.63 14.38 -13.74
N THR A 293 -8.32 13.25 -13.65
CA THR A 293 -9.60 13.10 -12.94
C THR A 293 -9.83 11.63 -12.59
N ILE A 294 -10.96 11.34 -11.93
CA ILE A 294 -11.46 9.97 -11.76
C ILE A 294 -12.49 9.70 -12.85
N ALA A 295 -12.42 8.53 -13.48
CA ALA A 295 -13.48 7.99 -14.32
C ALA A 295 -14.21 6.88 -13.56
N VAL A 296 -15.55 6.93 -13.53
CA VAL A 296 -16.42 5.89 -12.96
C VAL A 296 -17.25 5.32 -14.09
N ASP A 297 -17.10 4.02 -14.34
CA ASP A 297 -17.73 3.31 -15.45
C ASP A 297 -17.55 4.04 -16.80
N GLY A 298 -16.32 4.49 -17.05
CA GLY A 298 -15.93 5.23 -18.25
C GLY A 298 -16.23 6.72 -18.23
N LYS A 299 -17.04 7.22 -17.29
CA LYS A 299 -17.43 8.64 -17.23
C LYS A 299 -16.55 9.42 -16.27
N CYS A 300 -15.89 10.45 -16.77
CA CYS A 300 -15.09 11.36 -15.94
C CYS A 300 -15.96 12.15 -14.95
N TRP A 301 -15.42 12.41 -13.76
CA TRP A 301 -15.91 13.49 -12.91
C TRP A 301 -15.81 14.84 -13.64
N PRO A 302 -16.67 15.81 -13.26
CA PRO A 302 -16.64 17.15 -13.85
C PRO A 302 -15.40 17.96 -13.45
N ILE A 303 -14.80 17.65 -12.30
CA ILE A 303 -13.57 18.30 -11.83
C ILE A 303 -12.35 17.72 -12.54
N VAL A 304 -11.36 18.58 -12.79
CA VAL A 304 -10.07 18.22 -13.38
C VAL A 304 -8.92 18.86 -12.62
N PHE A 305 -7.82 18.12 -12.48
CA PHE A 305 -6.60 18.56 -11.84
C PHE A 305 -5.51 18.80 -12.88
N SER A 306 -4.69 19.85 -12.69
CA SER A 306 -3.66 20.24 -13.68
C SER A 306 -2.36 19.46 -13.59
N ASP A 307 -2.09 18.82 -12.45
CA ASP A 307 -0.77 18.24 -12.18
C ASP A 307 -0.87 16.70 -12.12
N LEU A 308 -1.65 16.16 -11.18
CA LEU A 308 -1.92 14.72 -11.04
C LEU A 308 -3.15 14.41 -10.18
N VAL A 309 -3.59 13.14 -10.21
CA VAL A 309 -4.51 12.53 -9.26
C VAL A 309 -3.87 11.25 -8.73
N THR A 310 -4.01 10.99 -7.43
CA THR A 310 -3.46 9.83 -6.72
C THR A 310 -4.42 9.38 -5.60
N ASP A 311 -4.11 8.25 -4.97
CA ASP A 311 -4.72 7.79 -3.72
C ASP A 311 -6.25 7.68 -3.80
N MET A 312 -6.76 7.20 -4.93
CA MET A 312 -8.17 6.88 -5.09
C MET A 312 -8.60 5.78 -4.11
N VAL A 313 -9.70 6.01 -3.40
CA VAL A 313 -10.30 5.08 -2.45
C VAL A 313 -11.81 5.00 -2.67
N ILE A 314 -12.35 3.80 -2.53
CA ILE A 314 -13.78 3.51 -2.59
C ILE A 314 -14.29 3.29 -1.16
N SER A 315 -15.47 3.81 -0.85
CA SER A 315 -16.10 3.64 0.47
C SER A 315 -16.46 2.18 0.76
N PRO A 316 -16.60 1.80 2.04
CA PRO A 316 -17.00 0.44 2.43
C PRO A 316 -18.29 -0.07 1.78
N ASP A 317 -19.27 0.82 1.56
CA ASP A 317 -20.53 0.48 0.89
C ASP A 317 -20.45 0.52 -0.65
N GLY A 318 -19.30 0.90 -1.22
CA GLY A 318 -19.10 1.03 -2.65
C GLY A 318 -19.76 2.25 -3.31
N ASN A 319 -20.43 3.12 -2.56
CA ASN A 319 -21.22 4.22 -3.13
C ASN A 319 -20.47 5.51 -3.37
N ARG A 320 -19.33 5.67 -2.73
CA ARG A 320 -18.57 6.92 -2.72
C ARG A 320 -17.13 6.68 -3.06
N ILE A 321 -16.52 7.69 -3.67
CA ILE A 321 -15.13 7.65 -4.10
C ILE A 321 -14.46 8.94 -3.67
N ALA A 322 -13.27 8.82 -3.08
CA ALA A 322 -12.43 9.95 -2.75
C ALA A 322 -11.05 9.80 -3.40
N CYS A 323 -10.36 10.90 -3.63
CA CYS A 323 -8.98 10.90 -4.12
C CYS A 323 -8.22 12.13 -3.64
N VAL A 324 -6.90 12.09 -3.81
CA VAL A 324 -6.02 13.24 -3.69
C VAL A 324 -5.76 13.80 -5.09
N GLY A 325 -6.01 15.09 -5.29
CA GLY A 325 -5.73 15.77 -6.55
C GLY A 325 -4.78 16.95 -6.35
N LYS A 326 -3.97 17.24 -7.36
CA LYS A 326 -2.99 18.34 -7.31
C LYS A 326 -3.19 19.31 -8.48
N SER A 327 -3.34 20.59 -8.17
CA SER A 327 -3.41 21.65 -9.18
C SER A 327 -2.59 22.86 -8.76
N ASN A 328 -1.84 23.46 -9.69
CA ASN A 328 -1.03 24.65 -9.45
C ASN A 328 -0.13 24.51 -8.21
N ASN A 329 0.48 23.33 -8.05
CA ASN A 329 1.31 22.99 -6.90
C ASN A 329 0.61 22.99 -5.52
N LYS A 330 -0.72 22.91 -5.47
CA LYS A 330 -1.51 22.74 -4.24
C LYS A 330 -2.26 21.42 -4.25
N TRP A 331 -2.37 20.82 -3.08
CA TRP A 331 -3.03 19.53 -2.89
C TRP A 331 -4.46 19.72 -2.40
N HIS A 332 -5.33 18.84 -2.84
CA HIS A 332 -6.75 18.85 -2.52
C HIS A 332 -7.24 17.44 -2.25
N ILE A 333 -8.23 17.34 -1.38
CA ILE A 333 -9.08 16.15 -1.27
C ILE A 333 -10.33 16.39 -2.12
N ALA A 334 -10.68 15.41 -2.93
CA ALA A 334 -11.96 15.40 -3.64
C ALA A 334 -12.76 14.17 -3.27
N VAL A 335 -14.07 14.35 -3.15
CA VAL A 335 -15.04 13.31 -2.81
C VAL A 335 -16.23 13.43 -3.76
N ASP A 336 -16.57 12.34 -4.44
CA ASP A 336 -17.71 12.25 -5.35
C ASP A 336 -17.73 13.37 -6.42
N GLY A 337 -16.57 13.67 -6.98
CA GLY A 337 -16.41 14.71 -8.01
C GLY A 337 -16.47 16.15 -7.50
N LYS A 338 -16.37 16.38 -6.18
CA LYS A 338 -16.30 17.72 -5.57
C LYS A 338 -15.02 17.87 -4.76
N ILE A 339 -14.38 19.04 -4.87
CA ILE A 339 -13.16 19.37 -4.13
C ILE A 339 -13.56 19.98 -2.78
N TRP A 340 -12.88 19.61 -1.69
CA TRP A 340 -12.97 20.36 -0.43
C TRP A 340 -12.51 21.82 -0.63
N GLU A 341 -13.11 22.75 0.10
CA GLU A 341 -12.85 24.20 -0.08
C GLU A 341 -11.38 24.56 0.21
N THR A 342 -10.80 23.95 1.24
CA THR A 342 -9.42 24.21 1.65
C THR A 342 -8.41 23.49 0.76
N ALA A 343 -7.43 24.24 0.26
CA ALA A 343 -6.23 23.72 -0.38
C ALA A 343 -5.08 23.55 0.62
N TYR A 344 -4.22 22.58 0.37
CA TYR A 344 -3.17 22.15 1.30
C TYR A 344 -1.79 22.18 0.66
N ASP A 345 -0.75 22.29 1.49
CA ASP A 345 0.65 22.15 1.08
C ASP A 345 1.01 20.69 0.81
N MET A 346 0.32 19.77 1.49
CA MET A 346 0.34 18.32 1.24
C MET A 346 -0.99 17.71 1.68
N ALA A 347 -1.44 16.66 0.98
CA ALA A 347 -2.55 15.84 1.40
C ALA A 347 -2.21 14.37 1.20
N TRP A 348 -2.60 13.53 2.16
CA TRP A 348 -2.40 12.09 2.09
C TRP A 348 -3.71 11.36 1.79
N ARG A 349 -3.59 10.08 1.45
CA ARG A 349 -4.72 9.20 1.11
C ARG A 349 -5.90 9.36 2.10
N PRO A 350 -7.10 9.71 1.61
CA PRO A 350 -8.27 9.83 2.47
C PRO A 350 -8.75 8.46 2.97
N VAL A 351 -9.49 8.48 4.08
CA VAL A 351 -10.12 7.32 4.70
C VAL A 351 -11.61 7.58 4.90
N PHE A 352 -12.44 6.57 4.65
CA PHE A 352 -13.88 6.60 4.91
C PHE A 352 -14.20 6.06 6.30
N SER A 353 -15.25 6.59 6.93
CA SER A 353 -15.87 5.95 8.08
C SER A 353 -16.49 4.60 7.68
N PRO A 354 -16.67 3.66 8.63
CA PRO A 354 -17.30 2.36 8.36
C PRO A 354 -18.68 2.46 7.70
N ASP A 355 -19.49 3.44 8.09
CA ASP A 355 -20.80 3.73 7.50
C ASP A 355 -20.74 4.51 6.17
N SER A 356 -19.54 4.78 5.64
CA SER A 356 -19.30 5.51 4.39
C SER A 356 -19.73 6.99 4.36
N ARG A 357 -20.22 7.56 5.47
CA ARG A 357 -20.76 8.94 5.50
C ARG A 357 -19.69 10.01 5.68
N HIS A 358 -18.61 9.71 6.38
CA HIS A 358 -17.56 10.66 6.70
C HIS A 358 -16.26 10.32 5.99
N VAL A 359 -15.51 11.36 5.61
CA VAL A 359 -14.19 11.24 5.00
C VAL A 359 -13.20 12.04 5.83
N ALA A 360 -12.07 11.44 6.17
CA ALA A 360 -10.98 12.13 6.83
C ALA A 360 -9.68 12.01 6.03
N ALA A 361 -8.79 12.98 6.18
CA ALA A 361 -7.46 12.94 5.60
C ALA A 361 -6.44 13.60 6.52
N LYS A 362 -5.23 13.05 6.56
CA LYS A 362 -4.05 13.78 7.04
C LYS A 362 -3.71 14.85 6.00
N VAL A 363 -3.41 16.06 6.45
CA VAL A 363 -3.09 17.21 5.61
C VAL A 363 -1.95 18.03 6.21
N GLU A 364 -1.26 18.78 5.37
CA GLU A 364 -0.30 19.81 5.78
C GLU A 364 -0.80 21.17 5.31
N HIS A 365 -0.88 22.13 6.22
CA HIS A 365 -1.34 23.48 5.94
C HIS A 365 -0.47 24.50 6.69
N ASN A 366 0.17 25.41 5.94
CA ASN A 366 1.13 26.38 6.46
C ASN A 366 2.29 25.72 7.21
N GLY A 367 2.81 24.61 6.66
CA GLY A 367 3.91 23.85 7.24
C GLY A 367 3.59 23.09 8.54
N ARG A 368 2.30 22.96 8.91
CA ARG A 368 1.84 22.18 10.06
C ARG A 368 0.99 21.00 9.62
N THR A 369 1.16 19.86 10.27
CA THR A 369 0.34 18.67 10.00
C THR A 369 -0.94 18.68 10.84
N ALA A 370 -2.05 18.28 10.23
CA ALA A 370 -3.36 18.22 10.86
C ALA A 370 -4.20 17.07 10.27
N VAL A 371 -5.39 16.87 10.83
CA VAL A 371 -6.45 16.07 10.20
C VAL A 371 -7.54 17.02 9.72
N ALA A 372 -8.15 16.72 8.58
CA ALA A 372 -9.41 17.32 8.18
C ALA A 372 -10.48 16.23 8.05
N VAL A 373 -11.69 16.51 8.52
CA VAL A 373 -12.86 15.64 8.43
C VAL A 373 -13.94 16.37 7.65
N ASN A 374 -14.37 15.82 6.53
CA ASN A 374 -15.36 16.43 5.63
C ASN A 374 -15.02 17.86 5.18
N GLY A 375 -13.73 18.23 5.16
CA GLY A 375 -13.25 19.57 4.84
C GLY A 375 -12.94 20.45 6.05
N ASP A 376 -13.44 20.09 7.23
CA ASP A 376 -13.23 20.85 8.46
C ASP A 376 -11.96 20.39 9.20
N PRO A 377 -11.13 21.31 9.74
CA PRO A 377 -9.96 20.94 10.52
C PRO A 377 -10.35 20.23 11.83
N ALA A 378 -9.63 19.15 12.14
CA ALA A 378 -9.81 18.31 13.32
C ALA A 378 -8.46 18.03 13.98
N GLY A 379 -8.39 18.17 15.31
CA GLY A 379 -7.15 17.99 16.07
C GLY A 379 -6.13 19.10 15.78
N ASN A 380 -6.08 20.11 16.64
CA ASN A 380 -5.20 21.26 16.47
C ASN A 380 -3.79 21.01 17.04
N ASP A 381 -2.81 21.73 16.47
CA ASP A 381 -1.45 21.92 17.00
C ASP A 381 -0.63 20.64 17.23
N LEU A 382 -0.60 19.78 16.21
CA LEU A 382 0.29 18.61 16.18
C LEU A 382 1.50 18.87 15.26
N HIS A 383 2.69 18.55 15.74
CA HIS A 383 3.93 18.62 14.94
C HIS A 383 4.03 17.47 13.95
N PHE A 384 3.44 16.33 14.31
CA PHE A 384 3.38 15.13 13.51
C PHE A 384 2.02 14.47 13.73
N VAL A 385 1.44 13.92 12.67
CA VAL A 385 0.14 13.24 12.69
C VAL A 385 0.22 11.93 11.90
N GLU A 386 -0.32 10.87 12.49
CA GLU A 386 -0.56 9.59 11.83
C GLU A 386 -1.88 9.61 11.06
N THR A 387 -2.06 8.67 10.13
CA THR A 387 -3.34 8.49 9.43
C THR A 387 -4.47 8.31 10.45
N PRO A 388 -5.56 9.11 10.38
CA PRO A 388 -6.66 9.02 11.34
C PRO A 388 -7.44 7.72 11.18
N VAL A 389 -8.11 7.28 12.25
CA VAL A 389 -8.93 6.05 12.24
C VAL A 389 -10.32 6.34 12.79
N PHE A 390 -11.36 5.95 12.04
CA PHE A 390 -12.74 6.06 12.49
C PHE A 390 -13.11 4.93 13.45
N GLY A 391 -13.96 5.25 14.41
CA GLY A 391 -14.61 4.28 15.29
C GLY A 391 -15.56 3.35 14.53
N PRO A 392 -15.80 2.13 15.03
CA PRO A 392 -16.70 1.17 14.40
C PRO A 392 -18.16 1.67 14.33
N ASP A 393 -18.55 2.54 15.26
CA ASP A 393 -19.85 3.23 15.30
C ASP A 393 -19.95 4.42 14.32
N SER A 394 -18.84 4.78 13.65
CA SER A 394 -18.74 5.94 12.77
C SER A 394 -19.08 7.28 13.43
N ASP A 395 -19.10 7.34 14.77
CA ASP A 395 -19.41 8.58 15.53
C ASP A 395 -18.15 9.28 16.06
N ARG A 396 -17.01 8.58 16.01
CA ARG A 396 -15.73 8.99 16.56
C ARG A 396 -14.60 8.88 15.55
N ILE A 397 -13.57 9.68 15.77
CA ILE A 397 -12.29 9.61 15.08
C ILE A 397 -11.15 9.68 16.08
N MET A 398 -10.16 8.82 15.88
CA MET A 398 -8.91 8.80 16.61
C MET A 398 -7.82 9.49 15.79
N ILE A 399 -7.21 10.49 16.40
CA ILE A 399 -6.06 11.21 15.87
C ILE A 399 -4.87 10.90 16.76
N ARG A 400 -3.75 10.47 16.16
CA ARG A 400 -2.51 10.19 16.90
C ARG A 400 -1.41 11.09 16.37
N GLY A 401 -0.60 11.64 17.26
CA GLY A 401 0.42 12.58 16.87
C GLY A 401 1.26 13.11 18.02
N ILE A 402 2.22 13.97 17.66
CA ILE A 402 3.09 14.65 18.62
C ILE A 402 2.50 16.03 18.91
N ASP A 403 2.21 16.30 20.18
CA ASP A 403 1.73 17.61 20.62
C ASP A 403 2.85 18.66 20.71
N ALA A 404 2.47 19.92 20.94
CA ALA A 404 3.40 21.03 21.10
C ALA A 404 4.45 20.85 22.23
N GLY A 405 4.20 19.96 23.18
CA GLY A 405 5.12 19.61 24.26
C GLY A 405 6.09 18.48 23.90
N GLY A 406 6.06 17.97 22.66
CA GLY A 406 6.89 16.85 22.23
C GLY A 406 6.39 15.49 22.72
N LYS A 407 5.18 15.40 23.28
CA LYS A 407 4.61 14.14 23.76
C LYS A 407 3.80 13.47 22.67
N PHE A 408 3.98 12.16 22.52
CA PHE A 408 3.12 11.38 21.65
C PHE A 408 1.79 11.14 22.36
N CYS A 409 0.70 11.49 21.69
CA CYS A 409 -0.64 11.41 22.23
C CYS A 409 -1.62 10.83 21.23
N ARG A 410 -2.69 10.28 21.79
CA ARG A 410 -3.91 9.92 21.09
C ARG A 410 -5.01 10.87 21.54
N ASN A 411 -5.83 11.33 20.60
CA ASN A 411 -7.02 12.12 20.86
C ASN A 411 -8.23 11.48 20.16
N VAL A 412 -9.26 11.12 20.93
CA VAL A 412 -10.52 10.60 20.38
C VAL A 412 -11.57 11.69 20.42
N LEU A 413 -12.05 12.11 19.25
CA LEU A 413 -13.03 13.16 19.07
C LEU A 413 -14.35 12.57 18.60
N ARG A 414 -15.49 13.13 19.04
CA ARG A 414 -16.78 12.85 18.40
C ARG A 414 -16.90 13.73 17.16
N LEU A 415 -17.43 13.16 16.07
CA LEU A 415 -17.52 13.88 14.79
C LEU A 415 -18.43 15.10 14.86
N ARG A 416 -19.50 15.03 15.65
CA ARG A 416 -20.42 16.16 15.88
C ARG A 416 -19.77 17.37 16.56
N ASP A 417 -18.59 17.19 17.18
CA ASP A 417 -17.87 18.26 17.87
C ASP A 417 -16.82 18.92 16.95
N ILE A 418 -16.60 18.38 15.74
CA ILE A 418 -15.65 18.89 14.73
C ILE A 418 -16.35 19.88 13.80
N SER A 419 -17.54 19.51 13.32
CA SER A 419 -18.34 20.36 12.44
C SER A 419 -19.01 21.47 13.25
N LYS A 420 -18.86 22.72 12.80
CA LYS A 420 -19.57 23.89 13.33
C LYS A 420 -20.89 24.13 12.61
#